data_AF-A0A5C1B8Y5-F1
#
_entry.id   AF-A0A5C1B8Y5-F1
#
_cell.length_a   1.000
_cell.length_b   1.000
_cell.length_c   1.000
_cell.angle_alpha   90.00
_cell.angle_beta   90.00
_cell.angle_gamma   90.00
#
_symmetry.space_group_name_H-M   'P 1'
#
loop_
_entity.id
_entity.type
_entity.pdbx_description
1 polymer ?
#
loop_
_entity_poly.entity_id
_entity_poly.type
_entity_poly.pdbx_seq_one_letter_code
_entity_poly.pdbx_strand_id
1 'polypeptide(L)' 'MPPVVLKQAPAPKPKEQQIDSVLAEFDGDARAAIGALLHNRDELLRDADRAASLGFLRGRFSEGARPVRELKA' A
#
# COMPACT_ATOMS: atom_id res chain seq x y z
N MET A 1 12.95 -44.95 25.86
CA MET A 1 12.94 -43.48 25.64
C MET A 1 11.53 -43.09 25.24
N PRO A 2 10.84 -42.21 25.98
CA PRO A 2 9.60 -41.63 25.47
C PRO A 2 9.92 -40.72 24.26
N PRO A 3 9.04 -40.64 23.26
CA PRO A 3 9.24 -39.73 22.14
C PRO A 3 9.18 -38.29 22.64
N VAL A 4 10.20 -37.50 22.30
CA VAL A 4 10.20 -36.05 22.52
C VAL A 4 9.17 -35.47 21.57
N VAL A 5 7.96 -35.20 22.08
CA VAL A 5 6.96 -34.45 21.34
C VAL A 5 7.45 -33.00 21.31
N LEU A 6 8.11 -32.62 20.22
CA LEU A 6 8.44 -31.23 19.95
C LEU A 6 7.12 -30.46 19.93
N LYS A 7 6.94 -29.61 20.94
CA LYS A 7 5.79 -28.72 21.07
C LYS A 7 5.77 -27.85 19.81
N GLN A 8 4.88 -28.17 18.87
CA GLN A 8 4.77 -27.43 17.62
C GLN A 8 4.55 -25.95 17.96
N ALA A 9 5.38 -25.08 17.38
CA ALA A 9 5.21 -23.66 17.52
C ALA A 9 3.82 -23.27 16.97
N PRO A 10 3.11 -22.33 17.62
CA PRO A 10 1.83 -21.87 17.10
C PRO A 10 2.02 -21.34 15.68
N ALA A 11 1.04 -21.60 14.81
CA ALA A 11 1.11 -21.13 13.43
C ALA A 11 1.30 -19.61 13.40
N PRO A 12 2.24 -19.11 12.58
CA PRO A 12 2.51 -17.67 12.48
C PRO A 12 1.24 -16.94 12.07
N LYS A 13 1.04 -15.76 12.63
CA LYS A 13 -0.12 -14.91 12.29
C LYS A 13 -0.07 -14.56 10.80
N PRO A 14 -1.20 -14.24 10.15
CA PRO A 14 -1.22 -13.92 8.71
C PRO A 14 -0.23 -12.82 8.30
N LYS A 15 0.02 -11.84 9.18
CA LYS A 15 1.02 -10.79 8.96
C LYS A 15 2.46 -11.29 9.06
N GLU A 16 2.74 -12.20 9.99
CA GLU A 16 4.07 -12.81 10.13
C GLU A 16 4.39 -13.65 8.89
N GLN A 17 3.42 -14.41 8.38
CA GLN A 17 3.57 -15.15 7.13
C GLN A 17 3.89 -14.26 5.92
N GLN A 18 3.27 -13.07 5.84
CA GLN A 18 3.58 -12.10 4.79
C GLN A 18 5.00 -11.54 4.94
N ILE A 19 5.43 -11.24 6.18
CA ILE A 19 6.80 -10.79 6.44
C ILE A 19 7.79 -11.88 6.05
N ASP A 20 7.54 -13.12 6.42
CA ASP A 20 8.40 -14.26 6.10
C ASP A 20 8.46 -14.50 4.59
N SER A 21 7.35 -14.32 3.89
CA SER A 21 7.31 -14.42 2.42
C SER A 21 8.17 -13.35 1.76
N VAL A 22 8.04 -12.10 2.21
CA VAL A 22 8.87 -11.00 1.70
C VAL A 22 10.34 -11.24 2.04
N LEU A 23 10.68 -11.68 3.25
CA LEU A 23 12.07 -11.99 3.59
C LEU A 23 12.61 -13.13 2.72
N ALA A 24 11.81 -14.15 2.43
CA ALA A 24 12.20 -15.27 1.56
C ALA A 24 12.48 -14.82 0.11
N GLU A 25 11.75 -13.84 -0.42
CA GLU A 25 12.01 -13.27 -1.75
C GLU A 25 13.39 -12.59 -1.86
N PHE A 26 13.95 -12.14 -0.73
CA PHE A 26 15.27 -11.50 -0.66
C PHE A 26 16.32 -12.39 0.02
N ASP A 27 16.15 -13.72 -0.02
CA ASP A 27 17.08 -14.69 0.59
C ASP A 27 17.37 -14.43 2.09
N GLY A 28 16.42 -13.80 2.79
CA GLY A 28 16.54 -13.42 4.19
C GLY A 28 17.26 -12.09 4.45
N ASP A 29 17.70 -11.36 3.42
CA ASP A 29 18.31 -10.04 3.59
C ASP A 29 17.23 -9.00 3.94
N ALA A 30 17.11 -8.73 5.24
CA ALA A 30 16.18 -7.75 5.77
C ALA A 30 16.42 -6.32 5.23
N ARG A 31 17.66 -5.93 4.93
CA ARG A 31 17.95 -4.58 4.40
C ARG A 31 17.49 -4.47 2.95
N ALA A 32 17.74 -5.49 2.14
CA ALA A 32 17.26 -5.54 0.76
C ALA A 32 15.73 -5.51 0.70
N ALA A 33 15.06 -6.34 1.53
CA ALA A 33 13.60 -6.38 1.63
C ALA A 33 13.00 -5.02 2.03
N ILE A 34 13.55 -4.39 3.07
CA ILE A 34 13.11 -3.04 3.51
C ILE A 34 13.34 -2.01 2.40
N GLY A 35 14.50 -2.06 1.73
CA GLY A 35 14.82 -1.18 0.61
C GLY A 35 13.80 -1.29 -0.52
N ALA A 36 13.43 -2.50 -0.91
CA ALA A 36 12.44 -2.74 -1.95
C ALA A 36 11.03 -2.24 -1.56
N LEU A 37 10.61 -2.46 -0.30
CA LEU A 37 9.33 -1.96 0.20
C LEU A 37 9.25 -0.43 0.20
N LEU A 38 10.33 0.24 0.62
CA LEU A 38 10.41 1.70 0.59
C LEU A 38 10.36 2.23 -0.84
N HIS A 39 11.08 1.58 -1.76
CA HIS A 39 11.06 1.93 -3.18
C HIS A 39 9.65 1.80 -3.78
N ASN A 40 8.98 0.67 -3.57
CA ASN A 40 7.61 0.44 -4.07
C ASN A 40 6.62 1.45 -3.50
N ARG A 41 6.75 1.80 -2.21
CA ARG A 41 5.94 2.86 -1.59
C ARG A 41 6.13 4.20 -2.30
N ASP A 42 7.38 4.58 -2.61
CA ASP A 42 7.67 5.86 -3.26
C ASP A 42 7.13 5.89 -4.70
N GLU A 43 7.20 4.77 -5.44
CA GLU A 43 6.57 4.65 -6.78
C GLU A 43 5.05 4.81 -6.70
N LEU A 44 4.39 4.15 -5.74
CA LEU A 44 2.94 4.29 -5.55
C LEU A 44 2.53 5.73 -5.23
N LEU A 45 3.33 6.45 -4.44
CA LEU A 45 3.08 7.87 -4.15
C LEU A 45 3.25 8.74 -5.40
N ARG A 46 4.28 8.49 -6.22
CA ARG A 46 4.49 9.19 -7.48
C ARG A 46 3.34 8.98 -8.46
N ASP A 47 2.85 7.75 -8.54
CA ASP A 47 1.71 7.42 -9.38
C ASP A 47 0.42 8.04 -8.88
N ALA A 48 0.20 8.07 -7.56
CA ALA A 48 -0.94 8.76 -6.97
C ALA A 48 -0.92 10.27 -7.30
N ASP A 49 0.24 10.92 -7.21
CA ASP A 49 0.39 12.32 -7.58
C ASP A 49 0.11 12.58 -9.08
N ARG A 50 0.50 11.65 -9.96
CA ARG A 50 0.22 11.74 -11.41
C ARG A 50 -1.25 11.45 -11.74
N ALA A 51 -1.85 10.47 -11.07
CA ALA A 51 -3.24 10.08 -11.28
C ALA A 51 -4.23 11.11 -10.72
N ALA A 52 -3.79 11.97 -9.80
CA ALA A 52 -4.60 13.06 -9.28
C ALA A 52 -4.84 14.15 -10.36
N SER A 53 -6.06 14.20 -10.90
CA SER A 53 -6.48 15.34 -11.71
C SER A 53 -6.67 16.58 -10.82
N LEU A 54 -5.62 17.40 -10.72
CA LEU A 54 -5.63 18.66 -9.96
C LEU A 54 -6.74 19.61 -10.43
N GLY A 55 -7.11 19.57 -11.71
CA GLY A 55 -8.22 20.35 -12.27
C GLY A 55 -9.59 19.91 -11.74
N PHE A 56 -9.80 18.60 -11.57
CA PHE A 56 -10.99 18.05 -10.94
C PHE A 56 -11.05 18.39 -9.44
N LEU A 57 -9.95 18.15 -8.71
CA LEU A 57 -9.87 18.42 -7.26
C LEU A 57 -10.00 19.90 -6.91
N ARG A 58 -9.52 20.81 -7.77
CA ARG A 58 -9.64 22.27 -7.57
C ARG A 58 -10.96 22.84 -8.09
N GLY A 59 -11.88 22.00 -8.56
CA GLY A 59 -13.16 22.44 -9.13
C GLY A 59 -13.06 23.20 -10.47
N ARG A 60 -11.84 23.36 -11.01
CA ARG A 60 -11.58 24.04 -12.29
C ARG A 60 -12.12 23.27 -13.49
N PHE A 61 -12.21 21.95 -13.39
CA PHE A 61 -12.82 21.12 -14.42
C PHE A 61 -14.33 21.38 -14.57
N SER A 62 -14.99 21.98 -13.56
CA SER A 62 -16.39 22.41 -13.66
C SER A 62 -16.57 23.92 -13.83
N GLU A 63 -15.49 24.69 -13.91
CA GLU A 63 -15.51 26.15 -14.06
C GLU A 63 -16.05 26.47 -15.47
N GLY A 64 -17.30 26.94 -15.55
CA GLY A 64 -18.03 27.19 -16.80
C GLY A 64 -18.95 26.05 -17.28
N ALA A 65 -18.85 24.84 -16.74
CA ALA A 65 -19.72 23.70 -17.09
C ALA A 65 -20.89 23.50 -16.11
N ARG A 66 -20.89 24.17 -14.95
CA ARG A 66 -22.03 24.12 -14.02
C ARG A 66 -23.16 25.01 -14.52
N PRO A 67 -24.41 24.51 -14.62
CA PRO A 67 -25.55 25.37 -14.91
C PRO A 67 -25.67 26.43 -13.81
N VAL A 68 -25.86 27.69 -14.22
CA VAL A 68 -26.11 28.81 -13.30
C VAL A 68 -27.36 28.44 -12.50
N ARG A 69 -27.21 28.20 -11.20
CA ARG A 69 -28.38 28.09 -10.32
C ARG A 69 -28.97 29.48 -10.25
N GLU A 70 -30.08 29.72 -10.93
CA GLU A 70 -30.89 30.91 -10.71
C GLU A 70 -31.23 30.96 -9.21
N LEU A 71 -30.64 31.92 -8.49
CA LEU A 71 -31.11 32.25 -7.17
C LEU A 71 -32.52 32.81 -7.35
N LYS A 72 -33.54 32.05 -6.92
CA LYS A 72 -34.87 32.60 -6.74
C LYS A 72 -34.78 33.71 -5.69
N ALA A 73 -35.14 34.92 -6.11
CA ALA A 73 -35.33 36.10 -5.29
C ALA A 73 -36.43 35.88 -4.24
#